data_AF-A0A942JG27-F1
#
_entry.id   AF-A0A942JG27-F1
#
_cell.length_a   1.000
_cell.length_b   1.000
_cell.length_c   1.000
_cell.angle_alpha   90.00
_cell.angle_beta   90.00
_cell.angle_gamma   90.00
#
_symmetry.space_group_name_H-M   'P 1'
#
loop_
_entity.id
_entity.type
_entity.pdbx_description
1 polymer ?
#
loop_
_entity_poly.entity_id
_entity_poly.type
_entity_poly.pdbx_seq_one_letter_code
_entity_poly.pdbx_strand_id
1 'polypeptide(L)'
;MNKEKYLSQEIFFKTITPIFIGGNQASDLSPYSDYVQLGNKIIYVDDKKFERALSSNDELIEKYVKAIRQKIDKSRTQSDFSLHSFIENNLGEVKNFAKTTIPVDQDIKHQSIKKFIATSGRPFIPGSSLKGALRTAIIYDWLINSMKGKTVLKEMQNKVNDLTDKISALEKKKSSGKATIEEEKTLKNIKGKQNVNKELSYFYDEQKLFGRISKDNQSGMDSRNIQVSDSDPIDFDNLSVLKLQRIKLRDNSEVSPFPSETLNNNVEGKFKIKLTRCFNQPDLQKYNSYSIMNVFQVLNQFSLASIKYELGSFNLIIRKLMDSSNERTNQFGPVLEFYKQLETEIEQNNNEYAIIRIGGGKTFFDNSIGLALFNSDIKIFKQYRELLELGKNPLSGKLVLGRFPTTRSLVEATKLPIGWIALSNNRKKIEQIDIYKSQIIPFSDDTKSSFGYISKPASSIHKYTLAEILDDKSKPAKVKILEGEFAGQVTILSSVRLINLGLTKGSKIYVDPLISAKVLQKADYKSKYE
;
A
#
# COMPACT_ATOMS: atom_id res chain seq x y z
N MET A 1 47.22 -15.93 14.52
CA MET A 1 46.05 -15.03 14.49
C MET A 1 45.02 -15.60 13.53
N ASN A 2 43.86 -16.05 14.02
CA ASN A 2 42.74 -16.44 13.17
C ASN A 2 42.26 -15.21 12.39
N LYS A 3 42.65 -15.08 11.11
CA LYS A 3 42.03 -14.11 10.21
C LYS A 3 40.54 -14.45 10.14
N GLU A 4 39.68 -13.55 10.63
CA GLU A 4 38.25 -13.78 10.67
C GLU A 4 37.72 -14.15 9.27
N LYS A 5 37.16 -15.36 9.14
CA LYS A 5 36.65 -15.92 7.87
C LYS A 5 35.40 -15.21 7.34
N TYR A 6 34.81 -14.29 8.12
CA TYR A 6 33.58 -13.59 7.79
C TYR A 6 33.59 -12.16 8.32
N LEU A 7 32.81 -11.27 7.71
CA LEU A 7 32.33 -10.04 8.32
C LEU A 7 31.03 -10.37 9.05
N SER A 8 30.85 -9.94 10.29
CA SER A 8 29.56 -10.04 10.99
C SER A 8 29.26 -8.68 11.59
N GLN A 9 28.25 -8.01 11.07
CA GLN A 9 27.89 -6.64 11.43
C GLN A 9 26.48 -6.60 12.01
N GLU A 10 26.32 -5.95 13.16
CA GLU A 10 25.01 -5.51 13.64
C GLU A 10 24.60 -4.30 12.80
N ILE A 11 23.40 -4.37 12.23
CA ILE A 11 22.80 -3.34 11.39
C ILE A 11 21.56 -2.82 12.10
N PHE A 12 21.55 -1.53 12.36
CA PHE A 12 20.38 -0.79 12.81
C PHE A 12 19.55 -0.40 11.60
N PHE A 13 18.23 -0.39 11.79
CA PHE A 13 17.31 0.15 10.82
C PHE A 13 16.40 1.20 11.44
N LYS A 14 15.90 2.10 10.58
CA LYS A 14 14.82 3.04 10.89
C LYS A 14 13.84 3.03 9.73
N THR A 15 12.55 2.81 10.00
CA THR A 15 11.52 2.92 8.98
C THR A 15 11.38 4.38 8.57
N ILE A 16 11.45 4.67 7.26
CA ILE A 16 11.23 6.02 6.75
C ILE A 16 9.74 6.19 6.48
N THR A 17 9.14 5.24 5.76
CA THR A 17 7.69 5.22 5.52
C THR A 17 7.07 4.00 6.20
N PRO A 18 5.74 3.95 6.37
CA PRO A 18 5.09 2.76 6.90
C PRO A 18 5.48 1.52 6.11
N ILE A 19 5.74 0.40 6.78
CA ILE A 19 6.17 -0.84 6.13
C ILE A 19 5.11 -1.91 6.34
N PHE A 20 4.64 -2.51 5.23
CA PHE A 20 3.82 -3.70 5.27
C PHE A 20 4.64 -4.91 4.80
N ILE A 21 4.75 -5.96 5.61
CA ILE A 21 5.26 -7.27 5.19
C ILE A 21 4.19 -8.28 5.60
N GLY A 22 3.51 -8.85 4.61
CA GLY A 22 2.40 -9.76 4.85
C GLY A 22 2.86 -11.06 5.50
N GLY A 23 2.09 -11.51 6.49
CA GLY A 23 2.16 -12.88 7.01
C GLY A 23 1.49 -13.89 6.07
N ASN A 24 1.01 -14.99 6.64
CA ASN A 24 0.19 -15.96 5.91
C ASN A 24 -1.21 -15.36 5.65
N GLN A 25 -1.78 -15.53 4.46
CA GLN A 25 -3.15 -15.07 4.16
C GLN A 25 -4.19 -15.67 5.11
N ALA A 26 -3.96 -16.88 5.62
CA ALA A 26 -4.81 -17.48 6.65
C ALA A 26 -4.84 -16.70 7.98
N SER A 27 -3.98 -15.69 8.14
CA SER A 27 -3.95 -14.82 9.31
C SER A 27 -4.64 -13.47 9.09
N ASP A 28 -5.13 -13.15 7.89
CA ASP A 28 -5.82 -11.89 7.62
C ASP A 28 -7.10 -11.78 8.49
N LEU A 29 -7.33 -10.61 9.07
CA LEU A 29 -8.44 -10.39 10.01
C LEU A 29 -9.75 -10.18 9.24
N SER A 30 -10.75 -10.97 9.59
CA SER A 30 -12.11 -10.90 9.10
C SER A 30 -12.91 -9.80 9.81
N PRO A 31 -13.67 -8.97 9.06
CA PRO A 31 -14.60 -8.00 9.65
C PRO A 31 -15.82 -8.65 10.34
N TYR A 32 -15.97 -9.98 10.21
CA TYR A 32 -17.12 -10.73 10.74
C TYR A 32 -16.85 -11.41 12.08
N SER A 33 -15.58 -11.63 12.43
CA SER A 33 -15.19 -12.36 13.65
C SER A 33 -14.04 -11.69 14.40
N ASP A 34 -13.07 -11.11 13.69
CA ASP A 34 -11.74 -10.91 14.27
C ASP A 34 -11.53 -9.50 14.78
N TYR A 35 -12.29 -8.52 14.27
CA TYR A 35 -12.12 -7.14 14.68
C TYR A 35 -13.38 -6.28 14.62
N VAL A 36 -13.38 -5.22 15.42
CA VAL A 36 -14.37 -4.13 15.39
C VAL A 36 -13.63 -2.78 15.25
N GLN A 37 -14.10 -1.90 14.37
CA GLN A 37 -13.60 -0.52 14.30
C GLN A 37 -14.46 0.40 15.17
N LEU A 38 -13.81 1.14 16.08
CA LEU A 38 -14.39 2.24 16.85
C LEU A 38 -13.57 3.51 16.63
N GLY A 39 -14.09 4.44 15.83
CA GLY A 39 -13.38 5.67 15.46
C GLY A 39 -12.00 5.38 14.86
N ASN A 40 -10.95 5.92 15.49
CA ASN A 40 -9.55 5.77 15.10
C ASN A 40 -8.85 4.53 15.69
N LYS A 41 -9.61 3.55 16.19
CA LYS A 41 -9.07 2.30 16.73
C LYS A 41 -9.74 1.07 16.12
N ILE A 42 -8.95 0.03 15.93
CA ILE A 42 -9.42 -1.33 15.70
C ILE A 42 -9.25 -2.10 17.01
N ILE A 43 -10.34 -2.69 17.47
CA ILE A 43 -10.36 -3.65 18.59
C ILE A 43 -10.23 -5.03 17.98
N TYR A 44 -9.17 -5.77 18.31
CA TYR A 44 -9.09 -7.19 18.01
C TYR A 44 -9.94 -7.95 19.01
N VAL A 45 -10.84 -8.78 18.50
CA VAL A 45 -11.73 -9.60 19.31
C VAL A 45 -10.94 -10.77 19.89
N ASP A 46 -11.16 -11.05 21.17
CA ASP A 46 -10.67 -12.26 21.83
C ASP A 46 -11.53 -13.44 21.35
N ASP A 47 -10.95 -14.19 20.43
CA ASP A 47 -11.51 -15.38 19.79
C ASP A 47 -12.11 -16.34 20.83
N LYS A 48 -11.37 -16.63 21.90
CA LYS A 48 -11.81 -17.59 22.92
C LYS A 48 -12.96 -17.04 23.76
N LYS A 49 -12.94 -15.76 24.11
CA LYS A 49 -14.07 -15.14 24.85
C LYS A 49 -15.32 -15.08 23.98
N PHE A 50 -15.16 -14.68 22.72
CA PHE A 50 -16.26 -14.56 21.77
C PHE A 50 -16.91 -15.93 21.48
N GLU A 51 -16.10 -16.96 21.21
CA GLU A 51 -16.60 -18.33 21.00
C GLU A 51 -17.35 -18.88 22.22
N ARG A 52 -16.83 -18.68 23.44
CA ARG A 52 -17.50 -19.11 24.68
C ARG A 52 -18.84 -18.40 24.88
N ALA A 53 -18.90 -17.12 24.59
CA ALA A 53 -20.13 -16.33 24.71
C ALA A 53 -21.15 -16.69 23.62
N LEU A 54 -20.71 -17.06 22.43
CA LEU A 54 -21.61 -17.59 21.40
C LEU A 54 -22.14 -18.97 21.78
N SER A 55 -21.28 -19.84 22.31
CA SER A 55 -21.61 -21.23 22.64
C SER A 55 -22.47 -21.40 23.89
N SER A 56 -22.78 -20.31 24.60
CA SER A 56 -23.70 -20.37 25.74
C SER A 56 -25.16 -20.56 25.33
N ASN A 57 -25.51 -20.36 24.05
CA ASN A 57 -26.86 -20.54 23.54
C ASN A 57 -26.84 -20.91 22.04
N ASP A 58 -27.36 -22.08 21.68
CA ASP A 58 -27.43 -22.56 20.29
C ASP A 58 -28.19 -21.59 19.36
N GLU A 59 -29.21 -20.89 19.87
CA GLU A 59 -29.93 -19.87 19.09
C GLU A 59 -29.03 -18.69 18.71
N LEU A 60 -28.04 -18.33 19.54
CA LEU A 60 -27.09 -17.26 19.23
C LEU A 60 -26.13 -17.66 18.12
N ILE A 61 -25.68 -18.92 18.11
CA ILE A 61 -24.86 -19.46 17.03
C ILE A 61 -25.66 -19.42 15.72
N GLU A 62 -26.90 -19.93 15.72
CA GLU A 62 -27.75 -19.89 14.53
C GLU A 62 -28.00 -18.46 14.05
N LYS A 63 -28.27 -17.53 14.98
CA LYS A 63 -28.46 -16.10 14.68
C LYS A 63 -27.21 -15.49 14.04
N TYR A 64 -26.03 -15.77 14.58
CA TYR A 64 -24.75 -15.31 14.04
C TYR A 64 -24.48 -15.87 12.64
N VAL A 65 -24.60 -17.19 12.46
CA VAL A 65 -24.38 -17.88 11.18
C VAL A 65 -25.36 -17.38 10.13
N LYS A 66 -26.64 -17.22 10.48
CA LYS A 66 -27.66 -16.68 9.58
C LYS A 66 -27.34 -15.25 9.16
N ALA A 67 -26.91 -14.40 10.09
CA ALA A 67 -26.56 -13.02 9.81
C ALA A 67 -25.36 -12.90 8.87
N ILE A 68 -24.36 -13.77 9.00
CA ILE A 68 -23.21 -13.83 8.08
C ILE A 68 -23.61 -14.38 6.71
N ARG A 69 -24.39 -15.48 6.66
CA ARG A 69 -24.80 -16.12 5.39
C ARG A 69 -25.68 -15.22 4.53
N GLN A 70 -26.58 -14.44 5.12
CA GLN A 70 -27.44 -13.50 4.38
C GLN A 70 -26.66 -12.46 3.55
N LYS A 71 -25.38 -12.22 3.86
CA LYS A 71 -24.48 -11.36 3.09
C LYS A 71 -23.88 -12.03 1.85
N ILE A 72 -23.67 -13.35 1.89
CA ILE A 72 -22.99 -14.10 0.81
C ILE A 72 -23.89 -14.25 -0.42
N ASP A 73 -25.21 -14.40 -0.22
CA ASP A 73 -26.16 -14.73 -1.29
C ASP A 73 -26.75 -13.52 -2.05
N LYS A 74 -26.67 -12.29 -1.50
CA LYS A 74 -27.24 -11.10 -2.14
C LYS A 74 -26.17 -10.19 -2.73
N SER A 75 -25.88 -10.39 -4.02
CA SER A 75 -25.12 -9.42 -4.79
C SER A 75 -25.81 -8.05 -4.80
N ARG A 76 -25.13 -7.02 -4.30
CA ARG A 76 -25.30 -5.58 -4.59
C ARG A 76 -26.31 -4.69 -3.83
N THR A 77 -26.88 -5.07 -2.68
CA THR A 77 -27.54 -4.09 -1.79
C THR A 77 -27.56 -4.53 -0.32
N GLN A 78 -26.85 -3.78 0.52
CA GLN A 78 -26.83 -3.73 2.00
C GLN A 78 -27.36 -4.95 2.78
N SER A 79 -26.43 -5.76 3.30
CA SER A 79 -26.62 -6.41 4.60
C SER A 79 -25.92 -5.56 5.66
N ASP A 80 -26.64 -5.16 6.71
CA ASP A 80 -26.11 -4.30 7.79
C ASP A 80 -25.34 -5.09 8.87
N PHE A 81 -24.92 -6.33 8.58
CA PHE A 81 -24.21 -7.11 9.59
C PHE A 81 -22.91 -6.41 9.98
N SER A 82 -22.88 -6.00 11.24
CA SER A 82 -21.78 -5.34 11.91
C SER A 82 -21.47 -6.17 13.14
N LEU A 83 -20.24 -6.67 13.26
CA LEU A 83 -19.81 -7.42 14.44
C LEU A 83 -19.98 -6.59 15.71
N HIS A 84 -19.73 -5.29 15.64
CA HIS A 84 -20.02 -4.33 16.71
C HIS A 84 -21.48 -4.44 17.16
N SER A 85 -22.43 -4.22 16.25
CA SER A 85 -23.86 -4.25 16.57
C SER A 85 -24.33 -5.63 17.02
N PHE A 86 -23.72 -6.71 16.51
CA PHE A 86 -24.03 -8.06 16.95
C PHE A 86 -23.61 -8.29 18.40
N ILE A 87 -22.38 -7.91 18.78
CA ILE A 87 -21.88 -8.06 20.15
C ILE A 87 -22.72 -7.21 21.11
N GLU A 88 -22.90 -5.91 20.83
CA GLU A 88 -23.67 -5.00 21.69
C GLU A 88 -25.12 -5.48 21.93
N ASN A 89 -25.80 -5.97 20.90
CA ASN A 89 -27.21 -6.37 21.01
C ASN A 89 -27.42 -7.76 21.62
N ASN A 90 -26.40 -8.61 21.71
CA ASN A 90 -26.59 -10.02 22.10
C ASN A 90 -25.66 -10.50 23.22
N LEU A 91 -24.46 -9.94 23.32
CA LEU A 91 -23.38 -10.43 24.20
C LEU A 91 -22.88 -9.36 25.20
N GLY A 92 -23.30 -8.10 25.04
CA GLY A 92 -22.92 -6.96 25.89
C GLY A 92 -21.85 -6.08 25.25
N GLU A 93 -21.12 -5.30 26.06
CA GLU A 93 -20.17 -4.31 25.55
C GLU A 93 -19.00 -4.94 24.77
N VAL A 94 -18.71 -4.41 23.58
CA VAL A 94 -17.60 -4.86 22.70
C VAL A 94 -16.25 -4.83 23.40
N LYS A 95 -16.03 -3.88 24.32
CA LYS A 95 -14.78 -3.76 25.08
C LYS A 95 -14.50 -4.99 25.95
N ASN A 96 -15.52 -5.71 26.41
CA ASN A 96 -15.34 -6.93 27.22
C ASN A 96 -14.73 -8.08 26.40
N PHE A 97 -14.85 -8.00 25.07
CA PHE A 97 -14.29 -8.94 24.12
C PHE A 97 -12.97 -8.45 23.50
N ALA A 98 -12.39 -7.35 23.98
CA ALA A 98 -11.13 -6.84 23.47
C ALA A 98 -9.94 -7.72 23.90
N LYS A 99 -9.15 -8.17 22.92
CA LYS A 99 -7.84 -8.81 23.11
C LYS A 99 -6.72 -7.79 23.15
N THR A 100 -6.76 -6.85 22.21
CA THR A 100 -5.87 -5.68 22.12
C THR A 100 -6.52 -4.63 21.22
N THR A 101 -5.94 -3.43 21.19
CA THR A 101 -6.38 -2.34 20.33
C THR A 101 -5.21 -1.80 19.53
N ILE A 102 -5.45 -1.45 18.27
CA ILE A 102 -4.44 -0.87 17.38
C ILE A 102 -5.01 0.42 16.73
N PRO A 103 -4.19 1.47 16.54
CA PRO A 103 -4.64 2.67 15.82
C PRO A 103 -5.01 2.38 14.37
N VAL A 104 -5.93 3.16 13.80
CA VAL A 104 -6.27 3.15 12.38
C VAL A 104 -6.40 4.56 11.82
N ASP A 105 -5.93 4.77 10.59
CA ASP A 105 -5.89 6.09 9.96
C ASP A 105 -7.20 6.53 9.30
N GLN A 106 -8.08 5.59 8.95
CA GLN A 106 -9.30 5.80 8.18
C GLN A 106 -10.39 4.76 8.50
N ASP A 107 -11.63 5.01 8.06
CA ASP A 107 -12.65 3.95 7.97
C ASP A 107 -12.25 2.92 6.91
N ILE A 108 -12.07 1.67 7.34
CA ILE A 108 -11.68 0.55 6.47
C ILE A 108 -12.86 -0.13 5.77
N LYS A 109 -14.07 0.43 5.89
CA LYS A 109 -15.29 0.05 5.15
C LYS A 109 -15.61 -1.45 5.25
N HIS A 110 -15.40 -2.02 6.43
CA HIS A 110 -15.71 -3.42 6.71
C HIS A 110 -14.99 -4.41 5.76
N GLN A 111 -13.73 -4.12 5.43
CA GLN A 111 -12.85 -4.95 4.60
C GLN A 111 -11.89 -5.78 5.46
N SER A 112 -11.47 -6.94 4.97
CA SER A 112 -10.44 -7.73 5.66
C SER A 112 -9.12 -6.96 5.80
N ILE A 113 -8.50 -7.04 6.98
CA ILE A 113 -7.22 -6.40 7.29
C ILE A 113 -6.10 -7.41 7.11
N LYS A 114 -5.12 -7.08 6.28
CA LYS A 114 -3.94 -7.92 6.11
C LYS A 114 -3.00 -7.80 7.29
N LYS A 115 -2.58 -8.92 7.87
CA LYS A 115 -1.69 -8.90 9.05
C LYS A 115 -0.24 -8.71 8.69
N PHE A 116 0.47 -7.99 9.57
CA PHE A 116 1.91 -7.87 9.52
C PHE A 116 2.53 -9.19 10.02
N ILE A 117 3.64 -9.61 9.40
CA ILE A 117 4.33 -10.84 9.79
C ILE A 117 4.82 -10.77 11.23
N ALA A 118 4.52 -11.81 12.00
CA ALA A 118 4.85 -11.88 13.41
C ALA A 118 5.23 -13.30 13.82
N THR A 119 6.06 -13.43 14.85
CA THR A 119 6.38 -14.69 15.51
C THR A 119 5.97 -14.60 16.97
N SER A 120 5.17 -15.55 17.43
CA SER A 120 4.62 -15.57 18.79
C SER A 120 3.92 -14.25 19.16
N GLY A 121 3.19 -13.67 18.20
CA GLY A 121 2.47 -12.40 18.37
C GLY A 121 3.33 -11.14 18.31
N ARG A 122 4.66 -11.25 18.14
CA ARG A 122 5.56 -10.10 18.03
C ARG A 122 5.96 -9.84 16.58
N PRO A 123 5.70 -8.64 16.03
CA PRO A 123 6.11 -8.29 14.67
C PRO A 123 7.63 -8.26 14.53
N PHE A 124 8.13 -8.56 13.34
CA PHE A 124 9.56 -8.46 13.02
C PHE A 124 9.75 -8.25 11.51
N ILE A 125 10.93 -7.80 11.09
CA ILE A 125 11.32 -7.74 9.68
C ILE A 125 12.05 -9.04 9.34
N PRO A 126 11.53 -9.89 8.43
CA PRO A 126 12.21 -11.11 8.05
C PRO A 126 13.52 -10.85 7.32
N GLY A 127 14.56 -11.59 7.68
CA GLY A 127 15.86 -11.57 7.03
C GLY A 127 15.76 -11.99 5.56
N SER A 128 14.78 -12.82 5.21
CA SER A 128 14.46 -13.16 3.82
C SER A 128 13.99 -11.96 2.99
N SER A 129 13.24 -11.02 3.58
CA SER A 129 12.78 -9.81 2.90
C SER A 129 13.94 -8.84 2.64
N LEU A 130 14.80 -8.63 3.64
CA LEU A 130 16.00 -7.81 3.53
C LEU A 130 17.02 -8.43 2.56
N LYS A 131 17.26 -9.75 2.68
CA LYS A 131 18.14 -10.51 1.77
C LYS A 131 17.63 -10.47 0.34
N GLY A 132 16.31 -10.54 0.12
CA GLY A 132 15.70 -10.40 -1.20
C GLY A 132 16.00 -9.05 -1.83
N ALA A 133 15.82 -7.95 -1.08
CA ALA A 133 16.14 -6.60 -1.56
C ALA A 133 17.63 -6.44 -1.90
N LEU A 134 18.52 -6.95 -1.03
CA LEU A 134 19.96 -6.95 -1.28
C LEU A 134 20.33 -7.78 -2.53
N ARG A 135 19.76 -8.98 -2.70
CA ARG A 135 20.00 -9.81 -3.89
C ARG A 135 19.62 -9.08 -5.17
N THR A 136 18.45 -8.46 -5.22
CA THR A 136 18.00 -7.69 -6.40
C THR A 136 18.95 -6.52 -6.70
N ALA A 137 19.38 -5.79 -5.67
CA ALA A 137 20.33 -4.68 -5.84
C ALA A 137 21.68 -5.15 -6.40
N ILE A 138 22.21 -6.27 -5.90
CA ILE A 138 23.46 -6.87 -6.40
C ILE A 138 23.33 -7.30 -7.86
N ILE A 139 22.20 -7.93 -8.23
CA ILE A 139 21.94 -8.34 -9.61
C ILE A 139 21.86 -7.11 -10.52
N TYR A 140 21.14 -6.07 -10.09
CA TYR A 140 21.03 -4.83 -10.85
C TYR A 140 22.41 -4.21 -11.10
N ASP A 141 23.19 -3.99 -10.04
CA ASP A 141 24.56 -3.46 -10.11
C ASP A 141 25.45 -4.29 -11.06
N TRP A 142 25.41 -5.62 -10.95
CA TRP A 142 26.14 -6.50 -11.85
C TRP A 142 25.77 -6.28 -13.32
N LEU A 143 24.47 -6.23 -13.63
CA LEU A 143 23.96 -6.06 -15.00
C LEU A 143 24.38 -4.71 -15.62
N ILE A 144 24.43 -3.65 -14.82
CA ILE A 144 24.69 -2.30 -15.33
C ILE A 144 26.17 -1.88 -15.26
N ASN A 145 26.98 -2.46 -14.36
CA ASN A 145 28.35 -2.01 -14.13
C ASN A 145 29.42 -3.01 -14.58
N SER A 146 29.15 -4.33 -14.56
CA SER A 146 30.15 -5.33 -14.95
C SER A 146 30.14 -5.61 -16.46
N MET A 147 31.28 -6.01 -17.01
CA MET A 147 31.37 -6.42 -18.41
C MET A 147 30.51 -7.66 -18.70
N LYS A 148 30.57 -8.68 -17.83
CA LYS A 148 29.79 -9.91 -17.98
C LYS A 148 28.29 -9.65 -17.88
N GLY A 149 27.86 -8.87 -16.90
CA GLY A 149 26.46 -8.48 -16.73
C GLY A 149 25.92 -7.69 -17.91
N LYS A 150 26.70 -6.75 -18.46
CA LYS A 150 26.34 -6.03 -19.70
C LYS A 150 26.20 -6.96 -20.90
N THR A 151 27.08 -7.94 -21.05
CA THR A 151 26.95 -8.98 -22.10
C THR A 151 25.65 -9.76 -21.94
N VAL A 152 25.32 -10.20 -20.72
CA VAL A 152 24.06 -10.90 -20.44
C VAL A 152 22.84 -10.02 -20.74
N LEU A 153 22.88 -8.74 -20.38
CA LEU A 153 21.82 -7.79 -20.68
C LEU A 153 21.65 -7.63 -22.20
N LYS A 154 22.75 -7.54 -22.96
CA LYS A 154 22.74 -7.45 -24.42
C LYS A 154 22.20 -8.71 -25.10
N GLU A 155 22.61 -9.90 -24.63
CA GLU A 155 22.05 -11.17 -25.11
C GLU A 155 20.53 -11.22 -24.90
N MET A 156 20.07 -10.77 -23.73
CA MET A 156 18.64 -10.69 -23.43
C MET A 156 17.92 -9.70 -24.35
N GLN A 157 18.51 -8.53 -24.61
CA GLN A 157 17.95 -7.55 -25.54
C GLN A 157 17.81 -8.13 -26.95
N ASN A 158 18.86 -8.79 -27.46
CA ASN A 158 18.83 -9.46 -28.75
C ASN A 158 17.73 -10.52 -28.81
N LYS A 159 17.62 -11.36 -27.78
CA LYS A 159 16.58 -12.39 -27.72
C LYS A 159 15.16 -11.81 -27.71
N VAL A 160 14.94 -10.71 -26.99
CA VAL A 160 13.65 -9.99 -26.97
C VAL A 160 13.32 -9.49 -28.38
N ASN A 161 14.27 -8.85 -29.06
CA ASN A 161 14.10 -8.42 -30.45
C ASN A 161 13.76 -9.60 -31.37
N ASP A 162 14.56 -10.67 -31.33
CA ASP A 162 14.36 -11.84 -32.20
C ASP A 162 12.98 -12.45 -32.04
N LEU A 163 12.51 -12.58 -30.79
CA LEU A 163 11.17 -13.08 -30.50
C LEU A 163 10.09 -12.14 -31.03
N THR A 164 10.24 -10.83 -30.81
CA THR A 164 9.28 -9.83 -31.31
C THR A 164 9.22 -9.79 -32.83
N ASP A 165 10.37 -9.82 -33.51
CA ASP A 165 10.44 -9.80 -34.98
C ASP A 165 9.83 -11.06 -35.57
N LYS A 166 10.14 -12.23 -34.98
CA LYS A 166 9.55 -13.51 -35.37
C LYS A 166 8.02 -13.52 -35.20
N ILE A 167 7.51 -13.00 -34.09
CA ILE A 167 6.06 -12.85 -33.88
C ILE A 167 5.46 -11.93 -34.94
N SER A 168 6.06 -10.77 -35.16
CA SER A 168 5.56 -9.77 -36.12
C SER A 168 5.51 -10.31 -37.55
N ALA A 169 6.53 -11.08 -37.97
CA ALA A 169 6.57 -11.71 -39.28
C ALA A 169 5.45 -12.77 -39.45
N LEU A 170 5.26 -13.61 -38.44
CA LEU A 170 4.20 -14.63 -38.43
C LEU A 170 2.80 -14.01 -38.40
N GLU A 171 2.60 -12.93 -37.64
CA GLU A 171 1.35 -12.17 -37.63
C GLU A 171 1.02 -11.56 -38.99
N LYS A 172 2.00 -10.95 -39.67
CA LYS A 172 1.82 -10.43 -41.03
C LYS A 172 1.39 -11.52 -42.01
N LYS A 173 2.05 -12.68 -41.98
CA LYS A 173 1.66 -13.83 -42.82
C LYS A 173 0.23 -14.28 -42.53
N LYS A 174 -0.13 -14.37 -41.25
CA LYS A 174 -1.48 -14.76 -40.81
C LYS A 174 -2.54 -13.77 -41.27
N SER A 175 -2.33 -12.47 -41.07
CA SER A 175 -3.25 -11.43 -41.54
C SER A 175 -3.39 -11.38 -43.07
N SER A 176 -2.36 -11.77 -43.81
CA SER A 176 -2.39 -11.85 -45.28
C SER A 176 -2.99 -13.15 -45.84
N GLY A 177 -3.44 -14.08 -44.97
CA GLY A 177 -3.96 -15.40 -45.38
C GLY A 177 -2.90 -16.38 -45.91
N LYS A 178 -1.61 -16.05 -45.78
CA LYS A 178 -0.47 -16.84 -46.31
C LYS A 178 0.23 -17.70 -45.25
N ALA A 179 -0.28 -17.74 -44.02
CA ALA A 179 0.32 -18.54 -42.96
C ALA A 179 -0.09 -20.02 -43.09
N THR A 180 0.89 -20.90 -42.96
CA THR A 180 0.65 -22.34 -42.85
C THR A 180 0.10 -22.71 -41.47
N ILE A 181 -0.55 -23.88 -41.36
CA ILE A 181 -1.05 -24.42 -40.08
C ILE A 181 0.09 -24.55 -39.05
N GLU A 182 1.29 -24.93 -39.49
CA GLU A 182 2.48 -25.06 -38.64
C GLU A 182 2.98 -23.71 -38.13
N GLU A 183 2.99 -22.69 -38.99
CA GLU A 183 3.34 -21.31 -38.61
C GLU A 183 2.35 -20.74 -37.59
N GLU A 184 1.05 -21.03 -37.72
CA GLU A 184 0.06 -20.61 -36.74
C GLU A 184 0.23 -21.32 -35.39
N LYS A 185 0.50 -22.63 -35.39
CA LYS A 185 0.83 -23.39 -34.18
C LYS A 185 2.09 -22.82 -33.51
N THR A 186 3.10 -22.51 -34.31
CA THR A 186 4.35 -21.90 -33.85
C THR A 186 4.11 -20.53 -33.23
N LEU A 187 3.31 -19.68 -33.86
CA LEU A 187 2.92 -18.36 -33.33
C LEU A 187 2.21 -18.50 -31.97
N LYS A 188 1.25 -19.43 -31.85
CA LYS A 188 0.55 -19.70 -30.59
C LYS A 188 1.51 -20.19 -29.51
N ASN A 189 2.47 -21.05 -29.87
CA ASN A 189 3.46 -21.58 -28.94
C ASN A 189 4.42 -20.47 -28.45
N ILE A 190 4.97 -19.66 -29.35
CA ILE A 190 5.89 -18.56 -29.01
C ILE A 190 5.20 -17.50 -28.16
N LYS A 191 3.93 -17.19 -28.42
CA LYS A 191 3.14 -16.27 -27.58
C LYS A 191 2.75 -16.85 -26.21
N GLY A 192 2.93 -18.15 -26.01
CA GLY A 192 2.66 -18.77 -24.72
C GLY A 192 3.55 -18.16 -23.64
N LYS A 193 2.95 -17.45 -22.67
CA LYS A 193 3.68 -16.75 -21.60
C LYS A 193 4.70 -17.62 -20.87
N GLN A 194 4.38 -18.89 -20.65
CA GLN A 194 5.30 -19.85 -20.03
C GLN A 194 6.53 -20.11 -20.90
N ASN A 195 6.37 -20.21 -22.22
CA ASN A 195 7.46 -20.40 -23.17
C ASN A 195 8.34 -19.16 -23.28
N VAL A 196 7.74 -17.97 -23.37
CA VAL A 196 8.47 -16.70 -23.33
C VAL A 196 9.28 -16.60 -22.03
N ASN A 197 8.65 -16.85 -20.88
CA ASN A 197 9.35 -16.86 -19.60
C ASN A 197 10.50 -17.85 -19.59
N LYS A 198 10.31 -19.07 -20.11
CA LYS A 198 11.35 -20.09 -20.20
C LYS A 198 12.54 -19.60 -21.04
N GLU A 199 12.27 -19.10 -22.24
CA GLU A 199 13.28 -18.56 -23.17
C GLU A 199 14.05 -17.38 -22.56
N LEU A 200 13.37 -16.44 -21.90
CA LEU A 200 14.00 -15.27 -21.30
C LEU A 200 14.74 -15.59 -19.99
N SER A 201 14.21 -16.53 -19.20
CA SER A 201 14.85 -16.98 -17.94
C SER A 201 16.19 -17.68 -18.15
N TYR A 202 16.45 -18.21 -19.34
CA TYR A 202 17.76 -18.77 -19.69
C TYR A 202 18.86 -17.68 -19.71
N PHE A 203 18.50 -16.48 -20.17
CA PHE A 203 19.42 -15.35 -20.22
C PHE A 203 19.49 -14.64 -18.87
N TYR A 204 18.33 -14.44 -18.24
CA TYR A 204 18.18 -13.97 -16.86
C TYR A 204 18.26 -15.13 -15.86
N ASP A 205 19.42 -15.77 -15.80
CA ASP A 205 19.69 -16.77 -14.79
C ASP A 205 20.58 -16.16 -13.70
N GLU A 206 20.04 -15.97 -12.49
CA GLU A 206 20.80 -15.50 -11.32
C GLU A 206 22.02 -16.39 -11.04
N GLN A 207 22.00 -17.65 -11.50
CA GLN A 207 23.11 -18.57 -11.38
C GLN A 207 24.30 -18.20 -12.29
N LYS A 208 24.12 -17.33 -13.30
CA LYS A 208 25.25 -16.74 -14.04
C LYS A 208 26.08 -15.82 -13.16
N LEU A 209 25.45 -15.14 -12.18
CA LEU A 209 26.14 -14.28 -11.21
C LEU A 209 26.54 -15.05 -9.96
N PHE A 210 25.62 -15.78 -9.34
CA PHE A 210 25.87 -16.44 -8.06
C PHE A 210 26.41 -17.87 -8.22
N GLY A 211 26.61 -18.37 -9.44
CA GLY A 211 27.03 -19.74 -9.70
C GLY A 211 25.90 -20.76 -9.62
N ARG A 212 26.19 -22.00 -10.06
CA ARG A 212 25.32 -23.17 -9.98
C ARG A 212 25.85 -24.17 -8.97
N ILE A 213 24.96 -24.97 -8.39
CA ILE A 213 25.36 -26.21 -7.74
C ILE A 213 25.77 -27.17 -8.86
N SER A 214 26.99 -27.69 -8.81
CA SER A 214 27.51 -28.68 -9.77
C SER A 214 28.41 -29.68 -9.06
N LYS A 215 28.86 -30.72 -9.77
CA LYS A 215 29.85 -31.67 -9.24
C LYS A 215 31.15 -30.98 -8.80
N ASP A 216 31.54 -29.92 -9.51
CA ASP A 216 32.77 -29.14 -9.25
C ASP A 216 32.54 -28.00 -8.25
N ASN A 217 31.29 -27.55 -8.08
CA ASN A 217 30.87 -26.58 -7.07
C ASN A 217 29.78 -27.17 -6.18
N GLN A 218 30.14 -28.22 -5.44
CA GLN A 218 29.27 -28.86 -4.44
C GLN A 218 28.90 -27.87 -3.34
N SER A 219 29.82 -26.91 -3.10
CA SER A 219 29.63 -25.92 -2.06
C SER A 219 28.37 -25.13 -2.32
N GLY A 220 27.99 -24.77 -3.58
CA GLY A 220 26.73 -24.17 -4.07
C GLY A 220 26.81 -22.68 -4.52
N MET A 221 25.69 -21.93 -4.52
CA MET A 221 25.64 -20.52 -4.97
C MET A 221 26.33 -19.53 -4.00
N ASP A 222 27.04 -18.51 -4.52
CA ASP A 222 27.68 -17.39 -3.80
C ASP A 222 26.65 -16.55 -3.01
N SER A 223 25.36 -16.61 -3.37
CA SER A 223 24.28 -15.95 -2.61
C SER A 223 24.13 -16.45 -1.16
N ARG A 224 24.74 -17.60 -0.82
CA ARG A 224 24.78 -18.14 0.55
C ARG A 224 25.89 -17.53 1.39
N ASN A 225 26.86 -16.88 0.73
CA ASN A 225 27.87 -16.10 1.42
C ASN A 225 27.30 -14.81 2.02
N ILE A 226 26.06 -14.45 1.66
CA ILE A 226 25.30 -13.35 2.25
C ILE A 226 24.25 -13.95 3.19
N GLN A 227 24.41 -13.75 4.49
CA GLN A 227 23.45 -14.19 5.50
C GLN A 227 22.87 -12.97 6.19
N VAL A 228 21.54 -12.94 6.28
CA VAL A 228 20.79 -11.84 6.91
C VAL A 228 19.87 -12.50 7.91
N SER A 229 20.01 -12.15 9.19
CA SER A 229 19.09 -12.63 10.22
C SER A 229 17.74 -11.93 10.09
N ASP A 230 16.73 -12.52 10.70
CA ASP A 230 15.53 -11.78 11.08
C ASP A 230 15.92 -10.62 12.02
N SER A 231 15.09 -9.57 12.05
CA SER A 231 15.25 -8.53 13.05
C SER A 231 14.91 -9.03 14.44
N ASP A 232 15.40 -8.30 15.43
CA ASP A 232 14.84 -8.41 16.77
C ASP A 232 13.32 -8.16 16.73
N PRO A 233 12.54 -8.82 17.60
CA PRO A 233 11.11 -8.56 17.71
C PRO A 233 10.85 -7.08 18.01
N ILE A 234 9.80 -6.55 17.39
CA ILE A 234 9.39 -5.15 17.52
C ILE A 234 8.14 -5.11 18.41
N ASP A 235 8.01 -4.06 19.21
CA ASP A 235 6.84 -3.90 20.08
C ASP A 235 5.57 -3.67 19.26
N PHE A 236 4.47 -4.25 19.73
CA PHE A 236 3.16 -4.18 19.07
C PHE A 236 2.66 -2.74 18.91
N ASP A 237 3.01 -1.85 19.83
CA ASP A 237 2.63 -0.43 19.82
C ASP A 237 3.22 0.34 18.62
N ASN A 238 4.21 -0.23 17.94
CA ASN A 238 4.77 0.32 16.70
C ASN A 238 3.96 -0.07 15.46
N LEU A 239 2.85 -0.79 15.61
CA LEU A 239 1.95 -1.10 14.51
C LEU A 239 0.75 -0.13 14.47
N SER A 240 0.28 0.13 13.26
CA SER A 240 -1.04 0.72 13.01
C SER A 240 -1.70 0.04 11.83
N VAL A 241 -3.03 0.06 11.76
CA VAL A 241 -3.76 -0.33 10.56
C VAL A 241 -3.84 0.89 9.64
N LEU A 242 -3.27 0.78 8.45
CA LEU A 242 -3.40 1.82 7.44
C LEU A 242 -4.29 1.35 6.30
N LYS A 243 -5.16 2.24 5.83
CA LYS A 243 -5.89 2.01 4.58
C LYS A 243 -4.96 2.27 3.40
N LEU A 244 -4.31 1.20 2.96
CA LEU A 244 -3.46 1.21 1.78
C LEU A 244 -4.34 1.14 0.52
N GLN A 245 -4.01 1.94 -0.49
CA GLN A 245 -4.72 1.95 -1.77
C GLN A 245 -3.74 1.76 -2.92
N ARG A 246 -4.19 1.02 -3.93
CA ARG A 246 -3.50 0.96 -5.22
C ARG A 246 -4.16 1.92 -6.18
N ILE A 247 -3.49 3.02 -6.52
CA ILE A 247 -4.01 4.02 -7.45
C ILE A 247 -3.47 3.82 -8.86
N LYS A 248 -4.22 4.19 -9.90
CA LYS A 248 -3.70 4.37 -11.26
C LYS A 248 -3.13 5.77 -11.41
N LEU A 249 -1.89 5.90 -11.85
CA LEU A 249 -1.25 7.20 -12.01
C LEU A 249 -1.94 8.10 -13.05
N ARG A 250 -2.59 7.52 -14.07
CA ARG A 250 -3.20 8.28 -15.18
C ARG A 250 -4.35 9.19 -14.73
N ASP A 251 -5.21 8.68 -13.87
CA ASP A 251 -6.48 9.32 -13.49
C ASP A 251 -6.69 9.36 -11.96
N ASN A 252 -5.67 8.94 -11.19
CA ASN A 252 -5.71 8.77 -9.75
C ASN A 252 -6.89 7.90 -9.27
N SER A 253 -7.42 7.03 -10.13
CA SER A 253 -8.51 6.14 -9.74
C SER A 253 -7.98 5.04 -8.83
N GLU A 254 -8.71 4.80 -7.74
CA GLU A 254 -8.47 3.64 -6.88
C GLU A 254 -8.77 2.35 -7.67
N VAL A 255 -7.83 1.41 -7.62
CA VAL A 255 -7.97 0.07 -8.19
C VAL A 255 -8.51 -0.88 -7.13
N SER A 256 -7.88 -0.86 -5.95
CA SER A 256 -8.26 -1.68 -4.81
C SER A 256 -7.68 -1.07 -3.55
N PRO A 257 -8.51 -0.83 -2.52
CA PRO A 257 -8.02 -0.69 -1.16
C PRO A 257 -7.61 -2.06 -0.62
N PHE A 258 -6.70 -2.07 0.35
CA PHE A 258 -6.27 -3.26 1.08
C PHE A 258 -5.76 -2.82 2.46
N PRO A 259 -6.67 -2.61 3.43
CA PRO A 259 -6.29 -2.29 4.81
C PRO A 259 -5.26 -3.29 5.31
N SER A 260 -4.19 -2.79 5.91
CA SER A 260 -3.07 -3.64 6.34
C SER A 260 -2.51 -3.12 7.67
N GLU A 261 -2.15 -4.04 8.55
CA GLU A 261 -1.25 -3.74 9.66
C GLU A 261 0.10 -3.34 9.09
N THR A 262 0.63 -2.19 9.49
CA THR A 262 1.91 -1.68 9.04
C THR A 262 2.76 -1.30 10.23
N LEU A 263 4.06 -1.53 10.10
CA LEU A 263 5.04 -0.91 10.97
C LEU A 263 5.03 0.59 10.70
N ASN A 264 4.87 1.40 11.74
CA ASN A 264 4.85 2.86 11.64
C ASN A 264 6.16 3.39 11.07
N ASN A 265 6.17 4.65 10.60
CA ASN A 265 7.40 5.36 10.30
C ASN A 265 8.18 5.67 11.59
N ASN A 266 9.48 5.93 11.45
CA ASN A 266 10.41 6.23 12.54
C ASN A 266 10.59 5.12 13.58
N VAL A 267 10.18 3.89 13.26
CA VAL A 267 10.42 2.72 14.10
C VAL A 267 11.84 2.22 13.89
N GLU A 268 12.55 2.06 15.00
CA GLU A 268 13.93 1.59 15.02
C GLU A 268 14.02 0.13 15.45
N GLY A 269 15.03 -0.56 14.95
CA GLY A 269 15.38 -1.91 15.39
C GLY A 269 16.72 -2.34 14.82
N LYS A 270 17.02 -3.62 14.95
CA LYS A 270 18.31 -4.15 14.48
C LYS A 270 18.22 -5.61 14.02
N PHE A 271 19.21 -6.00 13.22
CA PHE A 271 19.43 -7.36 12.73
C PHE A 271 20.93 -7.55 12.45
N LYS A 272 21.33 -8.74 12.02
CA LYS A 272 22.73 -9.05 11.70
C LYS A 272 22.89 -9.39 10.22
N ILE A 273 23.94 -8.83 9.61
CA ILE A 273 24.44 -9.24 8.30
C ILE A 273 25.78 -9.95 8.51
N LYS A 274 25.89 -11.16 7.95
CA LYS A 274 27.14 -11.92 7.88
C LYS A 274 27.54 -12.15 6.43
N LEU A 275 28.75 -11.74 6.08
CA LEU A 275 29.36 -11.98 4.77
C LEU A 275 30.51 -12.96 4.92
N THR A 276 30.40 -14.17 4.37
CA THR A 276 31.52 -15.11 4.33
C THR A 276 32.44 -14.74 3.17
N ARG A 277 33.73 -14.57 3.44
CA ARG A 277 34.72 -13.97 2.53
C ARG A 277 35.26 -14.96 1.50
N CYS A 278 34.36 -15.72 0.89
CA CYS A 278 34.66 -16.77 -0.07
C CYS A 278 33.81 -16.60 -1.33
N PHE A 279 33.57 -15.37 -1.77
CA PHE A 279 32.96 -15.10 -3.07
C PHE A 279 33.97 -15.47 -4.15
N ASN A 280 33.66 -16.51 -4.91
CA ASN A 280 34.54 -17.03 -5.96
C ASN A 280 34.32 -16.29 -7.27
N GLN A 281 33.11 -15.80 -7.51
CA GLN A 281 32.75 -15.10 -8.73
C GLN A 281 33.46 -13.74 -8.79
N PRO A 282 34.25 -13.44 -9.86
CA PRO A 282 35.04 -12.21 -9.95
C PRO A 282 34.23 -10.94 -9.68
N ASP A 283 33.00 -10.87 -10.22
CA ASP A 283 32.11 -9.70 -10.07
C ASP A 283 31.59 -9.53 -8.63
N LEU A 284 31.69 -10.57 -7.79
CA LEU A 284 31.28 -10.56 -6.38
C LEU A 284 32.47 -10.46 -5.42
N GLN A 285 33.72 -10.52 -5.89
CA GLN A 285 34.90 -10.48 -5.02
C GLN A 285 35.01 -9.18 -4.20
N LYS A 286 34.38 -8.08 -4.64
CA LYS A 286 34.29 -6.85 -3.85
C LYS A 286 33.64 -7.05 -2.48
N TYR A 287 32.83 -8.09 -2.29
CA TYR A 287 32.22 -8.44 -0.99
C TYR A 287 33.13 -9.29 -0.09
N ASN A 288 34.32 -9.71 -0.57
CA ASN A 288 35.35 -10.33 0.28
C ASN A 288 36.04 -9.29 1.19
N SER A 289 35.87 -7.98 0.91
CA SER A 289 36.42 -6.89 1.72
C SER A 289 35.86 -6.90 3.16
N TYR A 290 36.52 -6.24 4.11
CA TYR A 290 36.04 -6.06 5.49
C TYR A 290 35.01 -4.90 5.61
N SER A 291 34.41 -4.42 4.51
CA SER A 291 33.58 -3.22 4.54
C SER A 291 32.11 -3.49 4.22
N ILE A 292 31.24 -3.18 5.18
CA ILE A 292 29.79 -3.14 4.97
C ILE A 292 29.37 -2.01 4.02
N MET A 293 30.22 -0.98 3.82
CA MET A 293 29.92 0.12 2.90
C MET A 293 29.72 -0.36 1.46
N ASN A 294 30.38 -1.47 1.06
CA ASN A 294 30.16 -2.06 -0.27
C ASN A 294 28.72 -2.57 -0.43
N VAL A 295 28.10 -3.04 0.65
CA VAL A 295 26.67 -3.40 0.67
C VAL A 295 25.82 -2.14 0.58
N PHE A 296 26.14 -1.11 1.35
CA PHE A 296 25.37 0.14 1.35
C PHE A 296 25.42 0.86 0.00
N GLN A 297 26.59 0.92 -0.62
CA GLN A 297 26.78 1.50 -1.94
C GLN A 297 25.86 0.86 -2.99
N VAL A 298 25.79 -0.48 -3.00
CA VAL A 298 24.99 -1.21 -4.00
C VAL A 298 23.50 -1.05 -3.75
N LEU A 299 23.07 -1.03 -2.48
CA LEU A 299 21.68 -0.72 -2.12
C LEU A 299 21.30 0.70 -2.55
N ASN A 300 22.14 1.70 -2.24
CA ASN A 300 21.92 3.10 -2.60
C ASN A 300 21.88 3.31 -4.11
N GLN A 301 22.80 2.71 -4.85
CA GLN A 301 22.81 2.79 -6.32
C GLN A 301 21.50 2.24 -6.92
N PHE A 302 21.03 1.10 -6.44
CA PHE A 302 19.78 0.52 -6.89
C PHE A 302 18.57 1.41 -6.51
N SER A 303 18.54 1.93 -5.29
CA SER A 303 17.48 2.81 -4.83
C SER A 303 17.44 4.13 -5.59
N LEU A 304 18.57 4.76 -5.90
CA LEU A 304 18.64 5.94 -6.75
C LEU A 304 18.08 5.68 -8.14
N ALA A 305 18.40 4.54 -8.76
CA ALA A 305 17.84 4.19 -10.06
C ALA A 305 16.31 4.03 -10.01
N SER A 306 15.79 3.41 -8.94
CA SER A 306 14.34 3.26 -8.71
C SER A 306 13.67 4.62 -8.46
N ILE A 307 14.29 5.50 -7.66
CA ILE A 307 13.80 6.85 -7.36
C ILE A 307 13.77 7.73 -8.62
N LYS A 308 14.84 7.73 -9.43
CA LYS A 308 14.89 8.46 -10.71
C LYS A 308 13.79 7.99 -11.66
N TYR A 309 13.50 6.70 -11.68
CA TYR A 309 12.36 6.18 -12.42
C TYR A 309 11.01 6.72 -11.91
N GLU A 310 10.79 6.70 -10.60
CA GLU A 310 9.57 7.19 -9.96
C GLU A 310 9.37 8.69 -10.21
N LEU A 311 10.39 9.53 -9.96
CA LEU A 311 10.37 10.96 -10.24
C LEU A 311 9.99 11.25 -11.70
N GLY A 312 10.62 10.57 -12.66
CA GLY A 312 10.26 10.72 -14.07
C GLY A 312 8.83 10.29 -14.38
N SER A 313 8.28 9.32 -13.65
CA SER A 313 6.91 8.83 -13.84
C SER A 313 5.88 9.84 -13.33
N PHE A 314 6.08 10.37 -12.12
CA PHE A 314 5.21 11.37 -11.52
C PHE A 314 5.29 12.72 -12.25
N ASN A 315 6.49 13.19 -12.61
CA ASN A 315 6.66 14.43 -13.37
C ASN A 315 5.93 14.39 -14.72
N LEU A 316 5.99 13.27 -15.44
CA LEU A 316 5.28 13.10 -16.71
C LEU A 316 3.77 13.23 -16.53
N ILE A 317 3.22 12.64 -15.47
CA ILE A 317 1.79 12.66 -15.18
C ILE A 317 1.34 14.07 -14.80
N ILE A 318 2.09 14.76 -13.94
CA ILE A 318 1.76 16.13 -13.53
C ILE A 318 1.74 17.06 -14.74
N ARG A 319 2.75 17.00 -15.63
CA ARG A 319 2.77 17.79 -16.87
C ARG A 319 1.51 17.57 -17.71
N LYS A 320 1.13 16.30 -17.94
CA LYS A 320 -0.09 15.96 -18.69
C LYS A 320 -1.37 16.48 -18.04
N LEU A 321 -1.42 16.53 -16.72
CA LEU A 321 -2.58 17.06 -15.99
C LEU A 321 -2.64 18.60 -16.09
N MET A 322 -1.50 19.29 -16.06
CA MET A 322 -1.42 20.74 -16.23
C MET A 322 -1.91 21.19 -17.62
N ASP A 323 -1.53 20.47 -18.67
CA ASP A 323 -1.96 20.76 -20.05
C ASP A 323 -3.49 20.57 -20.26
N SER A 324 -4.17 19.88 -19.33
CA SER A 324 -5.59 19.51 -19.46
C SER A 324 -6.56 20.42 -18.68
N SER A 325 -6.09 21.56 -18.13
CA SER A 325 -6.89 22.50 -17.33
C SER A 325 -7.59 21.86 -16.11
N ASN A 326 -7.07 20.73 -15.60
CA ASN A 326 -7.63 20.04 -14.44
C ASN A 326 -7.00 20.56 -13.15
N GLU A 327 -7.83 21.02 -12.20
CA GLU A 327 -7.43 21.40 -10.82
C GLU A 327 -6.80 20.23 -10.01
N ARG A 328 -6.73 19.01 -10.56
CA ARG A 328 -6.14 17.83 -9.91
C ARG A 328 -4.60 17.81 -9.87
N THR A 329 -3.95 18.83 -10.41
CA THR A 329 -2.49 18.92 -10.57
C THR A 329 -1.69 18.91 -9.26
N ASN A 330 -2.29 19.28 -8.14
CA ASN A 330 -1.59 19.39 -6.85
C ASN A 330 -1.55 18.09 -6.01
N GLN A 331 -2.20 17.00 -6.45
CA GLN A 331 -2.35 15.79 -5.61
C GLN A 331 -1.07 14.94 -5.45
N PHE A 332 -0.11 15.07 -6.37
CA PHE A 332 1.15 14.31 -6.33
C PHE A 332 2.37 15.12 -5.91
N GLY A 333 2.20 16.42 -5.61
CA GLY A 333 3.27 17.30 -5.12
C GLY A 333 4.02 16.71 -3.92
N PRO A 334 3.32 16.24 -2.86
CA PRO A 334 3.96 15.62 -1.70
C PRO A 334 4.80 14.37 -2.03
N VAL A 335 4.37 13.56 -3.00
CA VAL A 335 5.09 12.35 -3.43
C VAL A 335 6.37 12.70 -4.16
N LEU A 336 6.34 13.72 -5.03
CA LEU A 336 7.53 14.21 -5.71
C LEU A 336 8.54 14.78 -4.72
N GLU A 337 8.07 15.59 -3.78
CA GLU A 337 8.92 16.19 -2.76
C GLU A 337 9.59 15.12 -1.90
N PHE A 338 8.81 14.13 -1.45
CA PHE A 338 9.34 12.96 -0.74
C PHE A 338 10.46 12.24 -1.52
N TYR A 339 10.26 11.98 -2.81
CA TYR A 339 11.29 11.30 -3.61
C TYR A 339 12.52 12.16 -3.88
N LYS A 340 12.38 13.48 -4.03
CA LYS A 340 13.52 14.40 -4.17
C LYS A 340 14.35 14.46 -2.90
N GLN A 341 13.69 14.47 -1.74
CA GLN A 341 14.36 14.42 -0.44
C GLN A 341 15.10 13.09 -0.26
N LEU A 342 14.47 11.95 -0.61
CA LEU A 342 15.15 10.66 -0.62
C LEU A 342 16.36 10.63 -1.56
N GLU A 343 16.24 11.18 -2.77
CA GLU A 343 17.35 11.25 -3.73
C GLU A 343 18.52 12.05 -3.16
N THR A 344 18.23 13.25 -2.64
CA THR A 344 19.22 14.13 -2.01
C THR A 344 19.91 13.46 -0.84
N GLU A 345 19.14 12.81 0.04
CA GLU A 345 19.64 12.09 1.21
C GLU A 345 20.63 10.99 0.80
N ILE A 346 20.28 10.19 -0.20
CA ILE A 346 21.14 9.09 -0.66
C ILE A 346 22.40 9.62 -1.35
N GLU A 347 22.30 10.69 -2.15
CA GLU A 347 23.44 11.26 -2.86
C GLU A 347 24.46 11.92 -1.90
N GLN A 348 24.00 12.44 -0.75
CA GLN A 348 24.85 13.14 0.21
C GLN A 348 25.42 12.25 1.32
N ASN A 349 24.90 11.04 1.51
CA ASN A 349 25.26 10.19 2.66
C ASN A 349 26.61 9.47 2.56
N ASN A 350 27.34 9.63 1.45
CA ASN A 350 28.65 9.00 1.21
C ASN A 350 28.69 7.47 1.47
N ASN A 351 27.55 6.79 1.34
CA ASN A 351 27.35 5.37 1.64
C ASN A 351 27.64 4.97 3.11
N GLU A 352 27.52 5.90 4.06
CA GLU A 352 27.59 5.59 5.51
C GLU A 352 26.33 4.85 6.02
N TYR A 353 25.24 4.95 5.27
CA TYR A 353 24.02 4.16 5.44
C TYR A 353 23.39 3.90 4.08
N ALA A 354 22.45 2.97 4.04
CA ALA A 354 21.67 2.67 2.86
C ALA A 354 20.19 2.98 3.07
N ILE A 355 19.52 3.46 2.03
CA ILE A 355 18.06 3.54 2.01
C ILE A 355 17.55 2.59 0.93
N ILE A 356 16.60 1.72 1.29
CA ILE A 356 16.06 0.70 0.38
C ILE A 356 14.55 0.53 0.58
N ARG A 357 13.86 0.02 -0.45
CA ARG A 357 12.44 -0.31 -0.38
C ARG A 357 12.22 -1.81 -0.16
N ILE A 358 11.36 -2.15 0.80
CA ILE A 358 11.01 -3.52 1.16
C ILE A 358 9.49 -3.72 1.28
N GLY A 359 9.06 -4.98 1.43
CA GLY A 359 7.67 -5.34 1.69
C GLY A 359 6.69 -4.99 0.56
N GLY A 360 5.45 -4.68 0.93
CA GLY A 360 4.33 -4.35 0.04
C GLY A 360 4.46 -3.01 -0.70
N GLY A 361 5.49 -2.22 -0.40
CA GLY A 361 5.84 -1.00 -1.14
C GLY A 361 6.62 -1.26 -2.42
N LYS A 362 7.23 -2.44 -2.56
CA LYS A 362 8.00 -2.81 -3.74
C LYS A 362 7.15 -2.75 -5.01
N THR A 363 7.70 -2.11 -6.03
CA THR A 363 7.14 -2.05 -7.38
C THR A 363 7.59 -3.27 -8.20
N PHE A 364 7.19 -3.31 -9.47
CA PHE A 364 7.73 -4.28 -10.42
C PHE A 364 9.28 -4.18 -10.54
N PHE A 365 9.82 -2.97 -10.54
CA PHE A 365 11.25 -2.75 -10.71
C PHE A 365 12.07 -3.21 -9.51
N ASP A 366 11.49 -3.16 -8.31
CA ASP A 366 12.16 -3.61 -7.08
C ASP A 366 12.21 -5.16 -6.97
N ASN A 367 11.58 -5.88 -7.91
CA ASN A 367 11.52 -7.34 -7.95
C ASN A 367 12.01 -7.94 -9.28
N SER A 368 12.56 -7.13 -10.19
CA SER A 368 12.86 -7.59 -11.54
C SER A 368 14.00 -6.81 -12.19
N ILE A 369 14.67 -7.45 -13.13
CA ILE A 369 15.60 -6.83 -14.09
C ILE A 369 14.97 -5.82 -15.03
N GLY A 370 13.65 -5.67 -14.98
CA GLY A 370 12.96 -4.67 -15.77
C GLY A 370 13.58 -3.27 -15.66
N LEU A 371 14.19 -2.91 -14.52
CA LEU A 371 14.82 -1.62 -14.34
C LEU A 371 16.13 -1.51 -15.14
N ALA A 372 16.92 -2.57 -15.18
CA ALA A 372 18.14 -2.63 -16.00
C ALA A 372 17.78 -2.56 -17.50
N LEU A 373 16.77 -3.34 -17.94
CA LEU A 373 16.26 -3.26 -19.32
C LEU A 373 15.74 -1.87 -19.65
N PHE A 374 14.91 -1.27 -18.78
CA PHE A 374 14.36 0.07 -18.99
C PHE A 374 15.46 1.14 -19.14
N ASN A 375 16.47 1.11 -18.27
CA ASN A 375 17.55 2.09 -18.30
C ASN A 375 18.52 1.87 -19.46
N SER A 376 18.69 0.63 -19.93
CA SER A 376 19.56 0.30 -21.05
C SER A 376 18.91 0.58 -22.41
N ASP A 377 17.65 0.17 -22.61
CA ASP A 377 16.90 0.41 -23.84
C ASP A 377 15.38 0.37 -23.57
N ILE A 378 14.75 1.54 -23.65
CA ILE A 378 13.31 1.70 -23.42
C ILE A 378 12.44 0.99 -24.49
N LYS A 379 12.92 0.83 -25.72
CA LYS A 379 12.19 0.14 -26.80
C LYS A 379 12.17 -1.35 -26.51
N ILE A 380 13.33 -1.92 -26.15
CA ILE A 380 13.44 -3.33 -25.75
C ILE A 380 12.57 -3.60 -24.53
N PHE A 381 12.59 -2.72 -23.53
CA PHE A 381 11.74 -2.88 -22.36
C PHE A 381 10.24 -2.92 -22.71
N LYS A 382 9.78 -2.13 -23.69
CA LYS A 382 8.39 -2.19 -24.17
C LYS A 382 8.08 -3.53 -24.82
N GLN A 383 8.95 -4.02 -25.69
CA GLN A 383 8.80 -5.35 -26.32
C GLN A 383 8.81 -6.47 -25.28
N TYR A 384 9.72 -6.42 -24.31
CA TYR A 384 9.78 -7.34 -23.19
C TYR A 384 8.45 -7.38 -22.41
N ARG A 385 7.86 -6.21 -22.13
CA ARG A 385 6.53 -6.14 -21.49
C ARG A 385 5.43 -6.74 -22.36
N GLU A 386 5.46 -6.52 -23.68
CA GLU A 386 4.48 -7.07 -24.61
C GLU A 386 4.55 -8.59 -24.65
N LEU A 387 5.75 -9.15 -24.79
CA LEU A 387 6.02 -10.59 -24.80
C LEU A 387 5.53 -11.28 -23.51
N LEU A 388 5.72 -10.63 -22.36
CA LEU A 388 5.32 -11.17 -21.05
C LEU A 388 3.92 -10.73 -20.60
N GLU A 389 3.23 -9.96 -21.44
CA GLU A 389 1.89 -9.44 -21.19
C GLU A 389 1.79 -8.58 -19.91
N LEU A 390 2.86 -7.85 -19.59
CA LEU A 390 2.99 -7.06 -18.37
C LEU A 390 2.31 -5.71 -18.47
N GLY A 391 1.26 -5.53 -17.66
CA GLY A 391 0.46 -4.31 -17.65
C GLY A 391 -0.57 -4.26 -18.76
N LYS A 392 -1.13 -5.41 -19.16
CA LYS A 392 -2.38 -5.46 -19.93
C LYS A 392 -3.55 -4.98 -19.08
N ASN A 393 -4.48 -4.26 -19.69
CA ASN A 393 -5.77 -3.96 -19.08
C ASN A 393 -6.59 -5.26 -19.03
N PRO A 394 -7.09 -5.70 -17.87
CA PRO A 394 -7.87 -6.93 -17.75
C PRO A 394 -9.13 -6.98 -18.60
N LEU A 395 -9.76 -5.82 -18.85
CA LEU A 395 -11.00 -5.70 -19.60
C LEU A 395 -10.76 -5.71 -21.11
N SER A 396 -9.77 -4.94 -21.59
CA SER A 396 -9.52 -4.81 -23.03
C SER A 396 -8.48 -5.79 -23.57
N GLY A 397 -7.71 -6.46 -22.71
CA GLY A 397 -6.59 -7.32 -23.09
C GLY A 397 -5.42 -6.60 -23.77
N LYS A 398 -5.51 -5.27 -23.94
CA LYS A 398 -4.48 -4.46 -24.60
C LYS A 398 -3.43 -4.01 -23.58
N LEU A 399 -2.18 -3.93 -24.04
CA LEU A 399 -1.10 -3.35 -23.24
C LEU A 399 -1.40 -1.88 -22.95
N VAL A 400 -1.22 -1.46 -21.69
CA VAL A 400 -1.31 -0.04 -21.38
C VAL A 400 -0.10 0.69 -21.94
N LEU A 401 -0.35 1.59 -22.88
CA LEU A 401 0.63 2.48 -23.49
C LEU A 401 1.14 3.51 -22.49
N GLY A 402 2.44 3.79 -22.52
CA GLY A 402 3.10 4.76 -21.63
C GLY A 402 3.96 4.13 -20.54
N ARG A 403 4.16 4.87 -19.44
CA ARG A 403 4.99 4.47 -18.29
C ARG A 403 4.37 3.28 -17.54
N PHE A 404 5.23 2.38 -17.07
CA PHE A 404 4.85 1.16 -16.34
C PHE A 404 5.76 0.93 -15.14
N PRO A 405 5.29 0.47 -13.97
CA PRO A 405 3.90 0.10 -13.70
C PRO A 405 2.99 1.32 -13.75
N THR A 406 1.72 1.10 -14.10
CA THR A 406 0.70 2.15 -14.20
C THR A 406 0.08 2.47 -12.85
N THR A 407 0.35 1.63 -11.84
CA THR A 407 -0.23 1.72 -10.51
C THR A 407 0.81 1.89 -9.43
N ARG A 408 0.45 2.57 -8.33
CA ARG A 408 1.28 2.72 -7.12
C ARG A 408 0.48 2.40 -5.87
N SER A 409 1.14 1.75 -4.92
CA SER A 409 0.63 1.54 -3.57
C SER A 409 0.98 2.75 -2.72
N LEU A 410 -0.02 3.42 -2.17
CA LEU A 410 0.12 4.61 -1.33
C LEU A 410 -0.76 4.46 -0.09
N VAL A 411 -0.42 5.18 0.98
CA VAL A 411 -1.32 5.38 2.12
C VAL A 411 -2.46 6.29 1.67
N GLU A 412 -3.72 5.97 1.99
CA GLU A 412 -4.86 6.76 1.54
C GLU A 412 -4.88 8.15 2.16
N ALA A 413 -4.57 8.27 3.46
CA ALA A 413 -4.59 9.53 4.18
C ALA A 413 -3.52 10.51 3.67
N THR A 414 -2.28 10.05 3.51
CA THR A 414 -1.14 10.93 3.18
C THR A 414 -0.84 11.00 1.69
N LYS A 415 -1.35 10.03 0.91
CA LYS A 415 -0.96 9.77 -0.49
C LYS A 415 0.54 9.53 -0.68
N LEU A 416 1.29 9.23 0.39
CA LEU A 416 2.72 8.94 0.31
C LEU A 416 2.98 7.44 0.10
N PRO A 417 4.13 7.08 -0.50
CA PRO A 417 4.52 5.68 -0.70
C PRO A 417 4.89 4.98 0.61
N ILE A 418 4.87 3.65 0.58
CA ILE A 418 5.20 2.76 1.71
C ILE A 418 6.48 1.95 1.44
N GLY A 419 7.04 1.36 2.50
CA GLY A 419 8.10 0.34 2.44
C GLY A 419 9.54 0.86 2.42
N TRP A 420 9.82 2.15 2.64
CA TRP A 420 11.20 2.66 2.65
C TRP A 420 11.82 2.56 4.04
N ILE A 421 13.06 2.07 4.10
CA ILE A 421 13.81 1.83 5.33
C ILE A 421 15.26 2.30 5.17
N ALA A 422 15.83 2.92 6.21
CA ALA A 422 17.24 3.24 6.31
C ALA A 422 17.99 2.16 7.11
N LEU A 423 19.22 1.83 6.71
CA LEU A 423 20.06 0.76 7.28
C LEU A 423 21.48 1.30 7.54
N SER A 424 22.02 1.12 8.73
CA SER A 424 23.41 1.49 9.04
C SER A 424 24.04 0.58 10.08
N ASN A 425 25.37 0.46 10.06
CA ASN A 425 26.12 -0.11 11.16
C ASN A 425 26.40 0.90 12.29
N ASN A 426 25.92 2.15 12.16
CA ASN A 426 25.99 3.19 13.16
C ASN A 426 24.60 3.81 13.39
N ARG A 427 23.99 3.54 14.55
CA ARG A 427 22.64 4.01 14.88
C ARG A 427 22.46 5.52 14.72
N LYS A 428 23.46 6.32 15.13
CA LYS A 428 23.41 7.79 15.06
C LYS A 428 23.22 8.33 13.64
N LYS A 429 23.66 7.57 12.62
CA LYS A 429 23.54 7.98 11.21
C LYS A 429 22.11 7.91 10.69
N ILE A 430 21.26 7.06 11.29
CA ILE A 430 19.87 6.88 10.83
C ILE A 430 18.85 7.56 11.74
N GLU A 431 19.19 7.83 13.01
CA GLU A 431 18.31 8.55 13.96
C GLU A 431 17.84 9.90 13.41
N GLN A 432 18.72 10.61 12.70
CA GLN A 432 18.47 11.97 12.18
C GLN A 432 17.62 11.99 10.91
N ILE A 433 17.38 10.84 10.28
CA ILE A 433 16.63 10.76 9.02
C ILE A 433 15.15 10.97 9.33
N ASP A 434 14.60 12.11 8.97
CA ASP A 434 13.18 12.44 9.12
C ASP A 434 12.62 13.08 7.83
N ILE A 435 12.46 12.22 6.82
CA ILE A 435 12.00 12.59 5.48
C ILE A 435 10.48 12.48 5.39
N TYR A 436 9.88 11.55 6.12
CA TYR A 436 8.45 11.30 6.08
C TYR A 436 7.69 12.24 7.01
N LYS A 437 7.56 13.49 6.56
CA LYS A 437 6.73 14.49 7.23
C LYS A 437 5.27 14.31 6.85
N SER A 438 4.63 13.25 7.35
CA SER A 438 3.19 13.12 7.17
C SER A 438 2.46 14.04 8.14
N GLN A 439 1.74 15.03 7.61
CA GLN A 439 0.61 15.64 8.31
C GLN A 439 -0.52 14.59 8.36
N ILE A 440 -0.38 13.56 9.19
CA ILE A 440 -1.52 12.70 9.54
C ILE A 440 -2.41 13.59 10.39
N ILE A 441 -3.45 14.16 9.79
CA ILE A 441 -4.59 14.62 10.56
C ILE A 441 -5.27 13.32 11.02
N PRO A 442 -5.25 12.98 12.32
CA PRO A 442 -5.95 11.81 12.81
C PRO A 442 -7.40 11.87 12.34
N PHE A 443 -8.00 10.73 12.01
CA PHE A 443 -9.43 10.65 11.75
C PHE A 443 -10.16 11.33 12.93
N SER A 444 -10.78 12.48 12.66
CA SER A 444 -11.40 13.32 13.69
C SER A 444 -12.63 12.63 14.25
N ASP A 445 -12.75 12.63 15.59
CA ASP A 445 -13.81 12.03 16.42
C ASP A 445 -15.22 12.64 16.22
N ASP A 446 -15.51 13.26 15.07
CA ASP A 446 -16.78 13.95 14.80
C ASP A 446 -17.97 12.99 14.56
N THR A 447 -17.84 11.73 14.98
CA THR A 447 -18.98 10.91 15.36
C THR A 447 -19.11 10.92 16.88
N LYS A 448 -19.78 11.94 17.41
CA LYS A 448 -20.48 11.84 18.70
C LYS A 448 -21.55 10.75 18.58
N SER A 449 -21.15 9.48 18.73
CA SER A 449 -21.99 8.48 19.36
C SER A 449 -21.84 8.68 20.86
N SER A 450 -22.92 9.10 21.49
CA SER A 450 -23.17 9.12 22.93
C SER A 450 -22.37 8.10 23.75
N PHE A 451 -21.34 8.55 24.47
CA PHE A 451 -20.99 8.04 25.79
C PHE A 451 -20.46 9.22 26.61
N GLY A 452 -21.24 9.60 27.61
CA GLY A 452 -20.91 10.70 28.51
C GLY A 452 -19.71 10.35 29.39
N TYR A 453 -18.73 11.24 29.40
CA TYR A 453 -18.06 11.60 30.63
C TYR A 453 -18.39 13.06 30.93
N ILE A 454 -19.05 13.27 32.05
CA ILE A 454 -19.31 14.58 32.62
C ILE A 454 -17.99 15.10 33.19
N SER A 455 -17.44 16.11 32.55
CA SER A 455 -16.85 17.27 33.24
C SER A 455 -17.09 18.51 32.38
N LYS A 456 -17.87 19.43 32.95
CA LYS A 456 -18.46 20.66 32.38
C LYS A 456 -17.40 21.77 32.10
N PRO A 457 -17.74 22.90 31.45
CA PRO A 457 -17.40 23.15 30.05
C PRO A 457 -16.56 24.43 29.83
N ALA A 458 -15.97 24.55 28.64
CA ALA A 458 -15.74 25.85 28.01
C ALA A 458 -16.48 25.86 26.66
N SER A 459 -17.63 26.57 26.67
CA SER A 459 -18.43 27.11 25.55
C SER A 459 -18.31 26.46 24.16
N SER A 460 -19.35 25.73 23.77
CA SER A 460 -19.63 25.24 22.42
C SER A 460 -20.04 26.36 21.45
N ILE A 461 -19.41 26.40 20.28
CA ILE A 461 -19.93 27.10 19.09
C ILE A 461 -20.75 26.06 18.31
N HIS A 462 -22.07 26.25 18.21
CA HIS A 462 -22.91 25.39 17.37
C HIS A 462 -22.72 25.76 15.89
N LYS A 463 -22.52 24.75 15.02
CA LYS A 463 -22.26 24.89 13.58
C LYS A 463 -23.54 25.07 12.75
N TYR A 464 -24.71 24.91 13.35
CA TYR A 464 -26.01 24.99 12.69
C TYR A 464 -26.83 26.12 13.28
N THR A 465 -27.76 26.63 12.48
CA THR A 465 -28.58 27.77 12.85
C THR A 465 -29.87 27.31 13.52
N LEU A 466 -30.16 27.84 14.69
CA LEU A 466 -31.43 27.63 15.38
C LEU A 466 -32.60 28.22 14.57
N ALA A 467 -33.68 27.45 14.45
CA ALA A 467 -34.93 27.86 13.82
C ALA A 467 -36.15 27.32 14.57
N GLU A 468 -37.31 27.94 14.37
CA GLU A 468 -38.59 27.54 14.96
C GLU A 468 -39.60 27.18 13.88
N ILE A 469 -40.33 26.09 14.06
CA ILE A 469 -41.39 25.67 13.13
C ILE A 469 -42.62 26.59 13.29
N LEU A 470 -42.96 27.32 12.24
CA LEU A 470 -44.11 28.24 12.23
C LEU A 470 -45.40 27.58 11.72
N ASP A 471 -45.27 26.67 10.76
CA ASP A 471 -46.39 25.97 10.15
C ASP A 471 -45.96 24.54 9.80
N ASP A 472 -46.43 23.60 10.62
CA ASP A 472 -46.22 22.17 10.47
C ASP A 472 -47.24 21.49 9.55
N LYS A 473 -48.30 22.21 9.15
CA LYS A 473 -49.35 21.73 8.26
C LYS A 473 -49.08 22.07 6.80
N SER A 474 -48.27 23.09 6.51
CA SER A 474 -47.87 23.41 5.15
C SER A 474 -46.96 22.34 4.54
N LYS A 475 -47.06 22.10 3.23
CA LYS A 475 -46.19 21.18 2.48
C LYS A 475 -45.44 21.97 1.40
N PRO A 476 -44.14 22.27 1.57
CA PRO A 476 -43.26 21.97 2.72
C PRO A 476 -43.55 22.84 3.96
N ALA A 477 -43.09 22.39 5.14
CA ALA A 477 -43.27 23.10 6.41
C ALA A 477 -42.51 24.43 6.42
N LYS A 478 -42.99 25.43 7.17
CA LYS A 478 -42.32 26.75 7.28
C LYS A 478 -41.59 26.90 8.61
N VAL A 479 -40.41 27.49 8.56
CA VAL A 479 -39.55 27.73 9.71
C VAL A 479 -39.04 29.17 9.75
N LYS A 480 -38.86 29.71 10.94
CA LYS A 480 -38.24 31.03 11.18
C LYS A 480 -36.85 30.83 11.73
N ILE A 481 -35.85 31.44 11.09
CA ILE A 481 -34.48 31.42 11.60
C ILE A 481 -34.40 32.31 12.85
N LEU A 482 -33.81 31.80 13.93
CA LEU A 482 -33.72 32.50 15.23
C LEU A 482 -32.35 33.12 15.49
N GLU A 483 -31.29 32.69 14.81
CA GLU A 483 -29.93 33.20 15.00
C GLU A 483 -29.14 33.35 13.68
N GLY A 484 -28.00 34.04 13.71
CA GLY A 484 -27.13 34.25 12.55
C GLY A 484 -27.59 35.33 11.55
N GLU A 485 -26.96 35.36 10.37
CA GLU A 485 -27.13 36.39 9.33
C GLU A 485 -28.57 36.52 8.79
N PHE A 486 -29.36 35.46 8.91
CA PHE A 486 -30.75 35.42 8.44
C PHE A 486 -31.79 35.40 9.57
N ALA A 487 -31.39 35.76 10.80
CA ALA A 487 -32.29 35.80 11.95
C ALA A 487 -33.54 36.64 11.65
N GLY A 488 -34.71 36.09 11.99
CA GLY A 488 -36.02 36.71 11.73
C GLY A 488 -36.65 36.32 10.39
N GLN A 489 -35.89 35.78 9.43
CA GLN A 489 -36.42 35.40 8.12
C GLN A 489 -37.20 34.08 8.19
N VAL A 490 -38.28 33.99 7.40
CA VAL A 490 -39.10 32.79 7.26
C VAL A 490 -38.75 32.10 5.96
N THR A 491 -38.49 30.80 6.03
CA THR A 491 -38.20 29.97 4.85
C THR A 491 -38.89 28.61 4.95
N ILE A 492 -38.76 27.80 3.91
CA ILE A 492 -39.31 26.44 3.87
C ILE A 492 -38.28 25.41 4.38
N LEU A 493 -38.76 24.39 5.08
CA LEU A 493 -37.97 23.28 5.57
C LEU A 493 -38.04 22.13 4.54
N SER A 494 -36.94 21.87 3.83
CA SER A 494 -36.90 20.79 2.85
C SER A 494 -36.65 19.42 3.48
N SER A 495 -37.14 18.39 2.79
CA SER A 495 -36.68 17.00 2.95
C SER A 495 -37.08 16.30 4.25
N VAL A 496 -38.12 16.75 4.97
CA VAL A 496 -38.55 16.10 6.22
C VAL A 496 -40.07 16.02 6.36
N ARG A 497 -40.57 14.83 6.74
CA ARG A 497 -41.95 14.65 7.23
C ARG A 497 -41.96 14.83 8.75
N LEU A 498 -42.37 16.02 9.21
CA LEU A 498 -42.35 16.40 10.63
C LEU A 498 -43.09 15.41 11.56
N ILE A 499 -44.15 14.77 11.03
CA ILE A 499 -44.96 13.77 11.76
C ILE A 499 -44.10 12.61 12.30
N ASN A 500 -43.08 12.16 11.56
CA ASN A 500 -42.23 11.05 11.97
C ASN A 500 -41.19 11.45 13.04
N LEU A 501 -41.07 12.74 13.36
CA LEU A 501 -40.09 13.30 14.29
C LEU A 501 -40.74 13.87 15.57
N GLY A 502 -42.07 13.80 15.69
CA GLY A 502 -42.80 14.38 16.83
C GLY A 502 -42.63 15.90 16.96
N LEU A 503 -42.44 16.58 15.83
CA LEU A 503 -42.23 18.04 15.76
C LEU A 503 -43.53 18.73 15.32
N THR A 504 -43.96 19.71 16.10
CA THR A 504 -45.16 20.52 15.85
C THR A 504 -44.83 22.00 15.76
N LYS A 505 -45.78 22.83 15.34
CA LYS A 505 -45.67 24.29 15.40
C LYS A 505 -45.18 24.75 16.79
N GLY A 506 -44.14 25.60 16.81
CA GLY A 506 -43.46 26.08 18.01
C GLY A 506 -42.23 25.24 18.42
N SER A 507 -42.02 24.08 17.81
CA SER A 507 -40.80 23.29 18.06
C SER A 507 -39.58 24.02 17.53
N LYS A 508 -38.53 24.11 18.35
CA LYS A 508 -37.22 24.59 17.92
C LYS A 508 -36.42 23.45 17.32
N ILE A 509 -35.63 23.77 16.30
CA ILE A 509 -34.84 22.81 15.52
C ILE A 509 -33.53 23.47 15.08
N TYR A 510 -32.48 22.68 14.92
CA TYR A 510 -31.29 23.11 14.21
C TYR A 510 -31.44 22.85 12.73
N VAL A 511 -31.17 23.88 11.93
CA VAL A 511 -31.25 23.83 10.47
C VAL A 511 -29.96 24.32 9.83
N ASP A 512 -29.78 23.93 8.58
CA ASP A 512 -28.69 24.37 7.72
C ASP A 512 -29.28 25.24 6.61
N PRO A 513 -29.02 26.56 6.62
CA PRO A 513 -29.56 27.48 5.64
C PRO A 513 -28.92 27.23 4.27
N LEU A 514 -29.74 26.93 3.25
CA LEU A 514 -29.29 26.84 1.87
C LEU A 514 -29.38 28.21 1.21
N ILE A 515 -28.21 28.75 0.86
CA ILE A 515 -28.03 30.10 0.35
C ILE A 515 -27.65 30.03 -1.13
N SER A 516 -28.33 30.81 -1.96
CA SER A 516 -27.93 31.06 -3.36
C SER A 516 -27.92 32.55 -3.60
N ALA A 517 -26.84 33.06 -4.21
CA ALA A 517 -26.64 34.49 -4.48
C ALA A 517 -26.88 35.41 -3.26
N LYS A 518 -26.43 35.01 -2.06
CA LYS A 518 -26.62 35.71 -0.77
C LYS A 518 -28.07 35.85 -0.28
N VAL A 519 -29.02 35.10 -0.85
CA VAL A 519 -30.42 35.06 -0.40
C VAL A 519 -30.74 33.69 0.17
N LEU A 520 -31.42 33.65 1.33
CA LEU A 520 -31.91 32.42 1.95
C LEU A 520 -33.01 31.78 1.09
N GLN A 521 -32.76 30.59 0.56
CA GLN A 521 -33.71 29.89 -0.32
C GLN A 521 -34.60 28.92 0.46
N LYS A 522 -33.98 28.10 1.29
CA LYS A 522 -34.63 27.06 2.11
C LYS A 522 -33.72 26.66 3.26
N ALA A 523 -34.22 25.87 4.19
CA ALA A 523 -33.45 25.32 5.28
C ALA A 523 -33.58 23.79 5.29
N ASP A 524 -32.47 23.08 5.52
CA ASP A 524 -32.49 21.63 5.71
C ASP A 524 -32.48 21.30 7.20
N TYR A 525 -33.43 20.47 7.64
CA TYR A 525 -33.48 19.99 9.01
C TYR A 525 -32.24 19.17 9.36
N LYS A 526 -31.61 19.46 10.51
CA LYS A 526 -30.49 18.68 11.03
C LYS A 526 -30.85 17.91 12.29
N SER A 527 -31.41 18.59 13.27
CA SER A 527 -31.83 17.94 14.52
C SER A 527 -32.90 18.76 15.24
N LYS A 528 -33.56 18.13 16.20
CA LYS A 528 -34.42 18.82 17.16
C LYS A 528 -33.53 19.68 18.08
N TYR A 529 -34.01 20.85 18.44
CA TYR A 529 -33.46 21.62 19.56
C TYR A 529 -34.15 21.07 20.80
N GLU A 530 -33.38 20.54 21.76
CA GLU A 530 -33.91 19.91 22.98
C GLU A 530 -34.95 20.79 23.69
#